data_AF-A0ABD5CTP5-F1
#
_entry.id   AF-A0ABD5CTP5-F1
#
_cell.length_a   1.000
_cell.length_b   1.000
_cell.length_c   1.000
_cell.angle_alpha   90.00
_cell.angle_beta   90.00
_cell.angle_gamma   90.00
#
_symmetry.space_group_name_H-M   'P 1'
#
loop_
_entity.id
_entity.type
_entity.pdbx_description
1 polymer ?
#
loop_
_entity_poly.entity_id
_entity_poly.type
_entity_poly.pdbx_seq_one_letter_code
_entity_poly.pdbx_strand_id
1 'polypeptide(L)' 'MIAMPPTAITVVELPVEPDALQAFALEQNRLACVLWEQLEALQHQIARANRARFGVSSERLAG' A
#
# COMPACT_ATOMS: atom_id res chain seq x y z
N MET A 1 0.72 -14.99 4.32
CA MET A 1 1.13 -14.89 2.91
C MET A 1 2.08 -13.71 2.78
N ILE A 2 3.33 -13.94 2.38
CA ILE A 2 4.23 -12.85 2.01
C ILE A 2 3.71 -12.35 0.66
N ALA A 3 3.19 -11.13 0.60
CA ALA A 3 2.77 -10.53 -0.66
C ALA A 3 4.02 -10.39 -1.53
N MET A 4 4.06 -11.10 -2.67
CA MET A 4 5.09 -10.83 -3.66
C MET A 4 5.01 -9.34 -4.04
N PRO A 5 6.15 -8.65 -4.18
CA PRO A 5 6.13 -7.28 -4.66
C PRO A 5 5.49 -7.23 -6.05
N PRO A 6 4.74 -6.16 -6.37
CA PRO A 6 4.12 -6.03 -7.69
C PRO A 6 5.21 -6.06 -8.77
N THR A 7 5.08 -6.99 -9.72
CA THR A 7 5.97 -7.08 -10.88
C THR A 7 5.75 -5.86 -11.76
N ALA A 8 6.84 -5.18 -12.16
CA ALA A 8 6.78 -4.04 -13.06
C ALA A 8 6.31 -4.50 -14.45
N ILE A 9 5.28 -3.85 -14.98
CA ILE A 9 4.74 -4.13 -16.32
C ILE A 9 5.56 -3.36 -17.37
N THR A 10 5.97 -4.06 -18.42
CA THR A 10 6.65 -3.47 -19.58
C THR A 10 5.70 -3.30 -20.76
N VAL A 11 6.05 -2.43 -21.72
CA VAL A 11 5.22 -2.16 -22.92
C VAL A 11 4.95 -3.43 -23.74
N VAL A 12 5.85 -4.41 -23.69
CA VAL A 12 5.73 -5.69 -24.41
C VAL A 12 4.65 -6.59 -23.79
N GLU A 13 4.25 -6.34 -22.55
CA GLU A 13 3.25 -7.12 -21.80
C GLU A 13 1.84 -6.52 -21.92
N LEU A 14 1.69 -5.38 -22.61
CA LEU A 14 0.39 -4.75 -22.81
C LEU A 14 -0.42 -5.51 -23.87
N PRO A 15 -1.73 -5.74 -23.62
CA PRO A 15 -2.61 -6.26 -24.65
C PRO A 15 -2.68 -5.32 -25.86
N VAL A 16 -2.75 -5.91 -27.06
CA VAL A 16 -2.84 -5.15 -28.32
C VAL A 16 -4.29 -4.81 -28.64
N GLU A 17 -5.22 -5.70 -28.30
CA GLU A 17 -6.65 -5.47 -28.48
C GLU A 17 -7.15 -4.36 -27.55
N PRO A 18 -7.87 -3.33 -28.07
CA PRO A 18 -8.32 -2.19 -27.27
C PRO A 18 -9.15 -2.57 -26.04
N ASP A 19 -10.06 -3.54 -26.18
CA ASP A 19 -10.93 -4.00 -25.09
C ASP A 19 -10.11 -4.72 -24.01
N ALA A 20 -9.12 -5.52 -24.41
CA ALA A 20 -8.22 -6.20 -23.49
C ALA A 20 -7.30 -5.20 -22.77
N LEU A 21 -6.82 -4.17 -23.47
CA LEU A 21 -6.02 -3.09 -22.90
C LEU A 21 -6.83 -2.28 -21.87
N GLN A 22 -8.11 -2.01 -22.16
CA GLN A 22 -9.01 -1.34 -21.22
C GLN A 22 -9.23 -2.19 -19.95
N ALA A 23 -9.55 -3.47 -20.10
CA ALA A 23 -9.72 -4.38 -18.97
C ALA A 23 -8.44 -4.48 -18.12
N PHE A 24 -7.28 -4.53 -18.79
CA PHE A 24 -5.98 -4.52 -18.12
C PHE A 24 -5.76 -3.23 -17.33
N ALA A 25 -6.01 -2.06 -17.92
CA ALA A 25 -5.83 -0.77 -17.24
C ALA A 25 -6.74 -0.63 -16.01
N LEU A 26 -7.98 -1.11 -16.09
CA LEU A 26 -8.91 -1.12 -14.97
C LEU A 26 -8.41 -2.02 -13.82
N GLU A 27 -7.86 -3.20 -14.15
CA GLU A 27 -7.30 -4.09 -13.14
C GLU A 27 -6.04 -3.49 -12.48
N GLN A 28 -5.17 -2.85 -13.26
CA GLN A 28 -4.01 -2.13 -12.70
C GLN A 28 -4.43 -0.98 -11.78
N ASN A 29 -5.48 -0.24 -12.15
CA ASN A 29 -6.03 0.81 -11.32
C ASN A 29 -6.58 0.25 -9.99
N ARG A 30 -7.35 -0.85 -10.07
CA ARG A 30 -7.89 -1.54 -8.89
C ARG A 30 -6.77 -1.98 -7.93
N LEU A 31 -5.69 -2.57 -8.46
CA LEU A 31 -4.53 -2.98 -7.67
C LEU A 31 -3.83 -1.77 -7.03
N ALA A 32 -3.67 -0.67 -7.75
CA ALA A 32 -3.08 0.55 -7.22
C ALA A 32 -3.89 1.13 -6.04
N CYS A 33 -5.22 1.14 -6.13
CA CYS A 33 -6.09 1.56 -5.02
C CYS A 33 -5.90 0.68 -3.78
N VAL A 34 -5.91 -0.65 -3.96
CA VAL A 34 -5.70 -1.60 -2.84
C VAL A 34 -4.34 -1.39 -2.17
N LEU A 35 -3.28 -1.18 -2.96
CA LEU A 35 -1.95 -0.92 -2.43
C LEU A 35 -1.88 0.41 -1.68
N TRP A 36 -2.60 1.43 -2.15
CA TRP A 36 -2.70 2.72 -1.47
C TRP A 36 -3.37 2.60 -0.10
N GLU A 37 -4.51 1.91 -0.02
CA GLU A 37 -5.21 1.66 1.24
C GLU A 37 -4.33 0.88 2.24
N GLN A 38 -3.58 -0.12 1.76
CA GLN A 38 -2.63 -0.86 2.60
C GLN A 38 -1.51 0.02 3.13
N LEU A 39 -0.99 0.93 2.30
CA LEU A 39 0.03 1.89 2.72
C LEU A 39 -0.50 2.85 3.79
N GLU A 40 -1.71 3.39 3.62
CA GLU A 40 -2.36 4.25 4.62
C GLU A 40 -2.57 3.50 5.95
N ALA A 41 -3.05 2.25 5.89
CA ALA A 41 -3.20 1.41 7.07
C ALA A 41 -1.87 1.20 7.81
N LEU A 42 -0.78 0.92 7.08
CA LEU A 42 0.56 0.78 7.65
C LEU A 42 1.05 2.09 8.28
N GLN A 43 0.86 3.23 7.60
CA GLN A 43 1.23 4.54 8.15
C GLN A 43 0.50 4.83 9.45
N HIS A 44 -0.80 4.53 9.52
CA HIS A 44 -1.58 4.68 10.75
C HIS A 44 -1.09 3.75 11.87
N GLN A 45 -0.74 2.51 11.56
CA GLN A 45 -0.18 1.58 12.54
C GLN A 45 1.16 2.09 13.09
N ILE A 46 2.04 2.59 12.23
CA ILE A 46 3.32 3.20 12.64
C ILE A 46 3.09 4.42 13.54
N ALA A 47 2.17 5.31 13.16
CA ALA A 47 1.84 6.48 13.96
C ALA A 47 1.28 6.10 15.35
N ARG A 48 0.41 5.10 15.43
CA ARG A 48 -0.13 4.57 16.69
C ARG A 48 0.98 3.95 17.56
N ALA A 49 1.85 3.14 16.96
CA ALA A 49 2.96 2.52 17.67
C ALA A 49 3.94 3.57 18.24
N ASN A 50 4.27 4.60 17.45
CA ASN A 50 5.12 5.70 17.91
C ASN A 50 4.47 6.46 19.08
N ARG A 51 3.17 6.78 19.00
CA ARG A 51 2.46 7.42 20.11
C ARG A 51 2.43 6.55 21.37
N ALA A 52 2.17 5.25 21.25
CA ALA A 52 2.21 4.36 22.40
C ALA A 52 3.63 4.29 23.02
N ARG A 53 4.67 4.24 22.19
CA ARG A 53 6.06 4.16 22.66
C ARG A 53 6.55 5.44 23.36
N PHE A 54 6.19 6.61 22.84
CA PHE A 54 6.69 7.89 23.36
C PHE A 54 5.71 8.56 24.35
N GLY A 55 4.40 8.31 24.24
CA GLY A 55 3.40 8.78 25.20
C GLY A 55 3.57 8.13 26.57
N VAL A 56 3.82 6.82 26.62
CA VAL A 56 4.09 6.07 27.87
C VAL A 56 5.42 6.50 28.52
N SER A 57 6.42 6.90 27.73
CA SER A 57 7.68 7.43 28.28
C SER A 57 7.53 8.82 28.89
N SER A 58 6.61 9.66 28.38
CA SER A 58 6.38 11.00 28.92
C SER A 58 5.71 10.96 30.30
N GLU A 59 4.80 10.01 30.53
CA GLU A 59 4.12 9.84 31.82
C GLU A 59 5.06 9.30 32.91
N ARG A 60 6.07 8.50 32.52
CA ARG A 60 7.09 7.98 33.46
C ARG A 60 8.16 8.98 33.87
N LEU A 61 8.34 10.06 33.11
CA LEU A 61 9.30 11.13 33.42
C LEU A 61 8.68 12.28 34.23
N ALA A 62 7.34 12.34 34.30
CA ALA A 62 6.60 13.36 35.03
C ALA A 62 6.13 12.90 36.44
N GLY A 63 6.55 11.71 36.88
CA GLY A 63 6.26 11.14 38.20
C GLY A 63 7.45 11.19 39.15
#